data_AF-A0A087SWG9-F1
#
_entry.id   AF-A0A087SWG9-F1
#
_cell.length_a   1.000
_cell.length_b   1.000
_cell.length_c   1.000
_cell.angle_alpha   90.00
_cell.angle_beta   90.00
_cell.angle_gamma   90.00
#
_symmetry.space_group_name_H-M   'P 1'
#
loop_
_entity.id
_entity.type
_entity.pdbx_description
1 polymer ?
#
loop_
_entity_poly.entity_id
_entity_poly.type
_entity_poly.pdbx_seq_one_letter_code
_entity_poly.pdbx_strand_id
1 'polypeptide(L)'
;MSSGRDFLKTLRRLDVPNLNKYEDSDFDPMFDENNLISFLQCFCSLTQDNVLTPEEIAEYSSLSPAELARYEILLKTEDVQYPEKFESEKREIKFLEEHLSQIESHSKILENQKELAKQYEEHLYEEKEACDKVLHGVRYVFQDYSVSKVPKLEEE
;
A
#
# COMPACT_ATOMS: atom_id res chain seq x y z
N MET A 1 -11.50 1.64 -22.36
CA MET A 1 -11.87 0.21 -22.25
C MET A 1 -13.30 0.12 -22.77
N SER A 2 -13.62 -0.76 -23.73
CA SER A 2 -15.00 -0.91 -24.22
C SER A 2 -15.83 -1.62 -23.15
N SER A 3 -17.01 -1.09 -22.83
CA SER A 3 -17.92 -1.67 -21.84
C SER A 3 -18.53 -2.98 -22.35
N GLY A 4 -18.77 -3.09 -23.66
CA GLY A 4 -19.23 -4.31 -24.31
C GLY A 4 -18.24 -5.47 -24.21
N ARG A 5 -16.93 -5.18 -24.21
CA ARG A 5 -15.90 -6.20 -23.92
C ARG A 5 -16.07 -6.82 -22.53
N ASP A 6 -16.29 -6.00 -21.51
CA ASP A 6 -16.40 -6.50 -20.13
C ASP A 6 -17.73 -7.24 -19.90
N PHE A 7 -18.78 -6.85 -20.61
CA PHE A 7 -20.04 -7.58 -20.69
C PHE A 7 -19.85 -8.99 -21.29
N LEU A 8 -19.19 -9.09 -22.45
CA LEU A 8 -18.92 -10.38 -23.08
C LEU A 8 -18.00 -11.28 -22.25
N LYS A 9 -16.98 -10.71 -21.58
CA LYS A 9 -16.15 -11.47 -20.63
C LYS A 9 -16.98 -12.03 -19.49
N THR A 10 -17.91 -11.25 -18.96
CA THR A 10 -18.80 -11.68 -17.89
C THR A 10 -19.69 -12.82 -18.36
N LEU A 11 -20.31 -12.73 -19.54
CA LEU A 11 -21.09 -13.83 -20.10
C LEU A 11 -20.27 -15.10 -20.30
N ARG A 12 -19.01 -15.00 -20.73
CA ARG A 12 -18.09 -16.14 -20.83
C ARG A 12 -17.78 -16.75 -19.46
N ARG A 13 -17.59 -15.91 -18.44
CA ARG A 13 -17.36 -16.35 -17.05
C ARG A 13 -18.57 -17.10 -16.49
N LEU A 14 -19.78 -16.72 -16.91
CA LEU A 14 -21.04 -17.38 -16.55
C LEU A 14 -21.40 -18.56 -17.45
N ASP A 15 -20.48 -19.01 -18.31
CA ASP A 15 -20.63 -20.15 -19.21
C ASP A 15 -21.86 -20.07 -20.15
N VAL A 16 -22.19 -18.85 -20.59
CA VAL A 16 -23.29 -18.65 -21.55
C VAL A 16 -22.89 -19.19 -22.92
N PRO A 17 -23.71 -20.04 -23.56
CA PRO A 17 -23.37 -20.65 -24.83
C PRO A 17 -23.44 -19.66 -26.01
N ASN A 18 -22.72 -19.98 -27.09
CA ASN A 18 -22.77 -19.28 -28.39
C ASN A 18 -22.27 -17.82 -28.43
N LEU A 19 -21.39 -17.42 -27.51
CA LEU A 19 -20.85 -16.04 -27.47
C LEU A 19 -19.88 -15.70 -28.60
N ASN A 20 -19.38 -16.68 -29.35
CA ASN A 20 -18.41 -16.48 -30.43
C ASN A 20 -18.96 -15.74 -31.65
N LYS A 21 -20.27 -15.49 -31.69
CA LYS A 21 -20.96 -14.81 -32.80
C LYS A 21 -21.11 -13.31 -32.59
N TYR A 22 -20.74 -12.81 -31.42
CA TYR A 22 -20.92 -11.42 -31.04
C TYR A 22 -19.58 -10.74 -30.81
N GLU A 23 -19.50 -9.48 -31.20
CA GLU A 23 -18.32 -8.63 -31.03
C GLU A 23 -18.51 -7.64 -29.88
N ASP A 24 -17.39 -7.12 -29.35
CA ASP A 24 -17.40 -6.16 -28.24
C ASP A 24 -18.30 -4.94 -28.57
N SER A 25 -18.33 -4.50 -29.84
CA SER A 25 -19.12 -3.35 -30.32
C SER A 25 -20.63 -3.58 -30.37
N ASP A 26 -21.09 -4.84 -30.37
CA ASP A 26 -22.52 -5.14 -30.46
C ASP A 26 -23.28 -4.71 -29.18
N PHE A 27 -22.55 -4.58 -28.06
CA PHE A 27 -23.12 -4.28 -26.74
C PHE A 27 -22.75 -2.91 -26.21
N ASP A 28 -21.79 -2.21 -26.81
CA ASP A 28 -21.42 -0.85 -26.41
C ASP A 28 -22.63 0.11 -26.34
N PRO A 29 -23.60 0.08 -27.29
CA PRO A 29 -24.78 0.95 -27.21
C PRO A 29 -25.66 0.73 -25.97
N MET A 30 -25.62 -0.45 -25.36
CA MET A 30 -26.40 -0.72 -24.13
C MET A 30 -25.89 0.08 -22.94
N PHE A 31 -24.62 0.50 -22.96
CA PHE A 31 -24.00 1.31 -21.92
C PHE A 31 -24.17 2.81 -22.14
N ASP A 32 -24.81 3.23 -23.24
CA ASP A 32 -25.18 4.62 -23.49
C ASP A 32 -26.58 4.95 -22.91
N GLU A 33 -27.37 3.93 -22.55
CA GLU A 33 -28.67 4.09 -21.92
C GLU A 33 -28.55 4.36 -20.41
N ASN A 34 -28.75 5.62 -20.00
CA ASN A 34 -28.58 6.08 -18.60
C ASN A 34 -29.29 5.23 -17.54
N ASN A 35 -30.42 4.63 -17.86
CA ASN A 35 -31.20 3.77 -16.96
C ASN A 35 -30.61 2.36 -16.78
N LEU A 36 -29.77 1.89 -17.71
CA LEU A 36 -29.19 0.55 -17.68
C LEU A 36 -27.75 0.54 -17.19
N ILE A 37 -27.05 1.68 -17.21
CA ILE A 37 -25.62 1.77 -16.84
C ILE A 37 -25.34 1.12 -15.47
N SER A 38 -26.08 1.49 -14.43
CA SER A 38 -25.84 0.96 -13.07
C SER A 38 -26.07 -0.55 -12.99
N PHE A 39 -27.10 -1.05 -13.67
CA PHE A 39 -27.38 -2.48 -13.75
C PHE A 39 -26.27 -3.22 -14.51
N LEU A 40 -25.86 -2.72 -15.68
CA LEU A 40 -24.85 -3.37 -16.52
C LEU A 40 -23.47 -3.34 -15.87
N GLN A 41 -23.12 -2.27 -15.16
CA GLN A 41 -21.90 -2.22 -14.35
C GLN A 41 -21.92 -3.26 -13.22
N CYS A 42 -23.05 -3.38 -12.52
CA CYS A 42 -23.23 -4.42 -11.50
C CYS A 42 -23.13 -5.83 -12.12
N PHE A 43 -23.80 -6.05 -13.24
CA PHE A 43 -23.75 -7.32 -13.96
C PHE A 43 -22.31 -7.72 -14.30
N CYS A 44 -21.50 -6.78 -14.83
CA CYS A 44 -20.11 -7.05 -15.17
C CYS A 44 -19.22 -7.45 -13.96
N SER A 45 -19.67 -7.21 -12.73
CA SER A 45 -18.99 -7.63 -11.50
C SER A 45 -19.31 -9.08 -11.08
N LEU A 46 -20.32 -9.72 -11.68
CA LEU A 46 -20.79 -11.06 -11.28
C LEU A 46 -19.79 -12.18 -11.58
N THR A 47 -19.32 -12.87 -10.56
CA THR A 47 -18.51 -14.11 -10.66
C THR A 47 -19.40 -15.34 -10.51
N GLN A 48 -18.85 -16.53 -10.79
CA GLN A 48 -19.55 -17.80 -10.57
C GLN A 48 -19.99 -17.97 -9.10
N ASP A 49 -19.21 -17.43 -8.15
CA ASP A 49 -19.52 -17.46 -6.71
C ASP A 49 -20.70 -16.55 -6.31
N ASN A 50 -21.08 -15.61 -7.18
CA ASN A 50 -22.10 -14.60 -6.91
C ASN A 50 -23.36 -14.80 -7.79
N VAL A 51 -23.45 -15.95 -8.46
CA VAL A 51 -24.63 -16.34 -9.24
C VAL A 51 -25.36 -17.44 -8.50
N LEU A 52 -26.67 -17.25 -8.32
CA LEU A 52 -27.51 -18.23 -7.65
C LEU A 52 -27.53 -19.54 -8.45
N THR A 53 -27.25 -20.62 -7.76
CA THR A 53 -27.42 -21.98 -8.25
C THR A 53 -28.89 -22.28 -8.55
N PRO A 54 -29.19 -23.27 -9.42
CA PRO A 54 -30.57 -23.67 -9.67
C PRO A 54 -31.35 -24.03 -8.39
N GLU A 55 -30.67 -24.62 -7.42
CA GLU A 55 -31.21 -24.95 -6.10
C GLU A 55 -31.59 -23.69 -5.32
N GLU A 56 -30.70 -22.69 -5.26
CA GLU A 56 -30.96 -21.40 -4.61
C GLU A 56 -32.07 -20.61 -5.31
N ILE A 57 -32.15 -20.69 -6.64
CA ILE A 57 -33.24 -20.09 -7.42
C ILE A 57 -34.56 -20.77 -7.07
N ALA A 58 -34.59 -22.09 -6.95
CA ALA A 58 -35.78 -22.82 -6.57
C ALA A 58 -36.21 -22.51 -5.13
N GLU A 59 -35.25 -22.40 -4.21
CA GLU A 59 -35.50 -21.98 -2.83
C GLU A 59 -36.07 -20.56 -2.77
N TYR A 60 -35.45 -19.60 -3.48
CA TYR A 60 -35.95 -18.23 -3.56
C TYR A 60 -37.36 -18.16 -4.17
N SER A 61 -37.63 -18.97 -5.20
CA SER A 61 -38.94 -19.05 -5.85
C SER A 61 -40.01 -19.70 -4.97
N SER A 62 -39.60 -20.46 -3.95
CA SER A 62 -40.50 -21.09 -2.99
C SER A 62 -40.92 -20.16 -1.84
N LEU A 63 -40.26 -19.00 -1.71
CA LEU A 63 -40.58 -18.02 -0.68
C LEU A 63 -41.98 -17.45 -0.89
N SER A 64 -42.73 -17.37 0.20
CA SER A 64 -44.05 -16.75 0.19
C SER A 64 -43.95 -15.22 0.06
N PRO A 65 -44.98 -14.55 -0.46
CA PRO A 65 -45.02 -13.09 -0.52
C PRO A 65 -44.80 -12.41 0.83
N ALA A 66 -45.20 -13.06 1.94
CA ALA A 66 -44.99 -12.55 3.28
C ALA A 66 -43.51 -12.62 3.73
N GLU A 67 -42.79 -13.66 3.31
CA GLU A 67 -41.36 -13.79 3.56
C GLU A 67 -40.57 -12.77 2.72
N LEU A 68 -40.91 -12.62 1.44
CA LEU A 68 -40.32 -11.59 0.58
C LEU A 68 -40.52 -10.17 1.15
N ALA A 69 -41.73 -9.86 1.62
CA ALA A 69 -42.01 -8.57 2.26
C ALA A 69 -41.18 -8.35 3.55
N ARG A 70 -40.93 -9.40 4.33
CA ARG A 70 -40.04 -9.32 5.51
C ARG A 70 -38.60 -9.08 5.11
N TYR A 71 -38.09 -9.77 4.10
CA TYR A 71 -36.74 -9.56 3.59
C TYR A 71 -36.56 -8.16 3.00
N GLU A 72 -37.57 -7.63 2.31
CA GLU A 72 -37.53 -6.25 1.77
C GLU A 72 -37.50 -5.20 2.88
N ILE A 73 -38.20 -5.43 4.00
CA ILE A 73 -38.12 -4.57 5.19
C ILE A 73 -36.73 -4.67 5.83
N LEU A 74 -36.16 -5.88 5.93
CA LEU A 74 -34.81 -6.11 6.44
C LEU A 74 -33.76 -5.38 5.58
N LEU A 75 -33.82 -5.50 4.26
CA LEU A 75 -32.92 -4.78 3.34
C LEU A 75 -33.00 -3.26 3.55
N LYS A 76 -34.23 -2.72 3.65
CA LYS A 76 -34.46 -1.29 3.86
C LYS A 76 -34.04 -0.82 5.26
N THR A 77 -34.01 -1.70 6.25
CA THR A 77 -33.60 -1.35 7.62
C THR A 77 -32.10 -1.52 7.84
N GLU A 78 -31.43 -2.43 7.12
CA GLU A 78 -29.97 -2.48 7.06
C GLU A 78 -29.41 -1.18 6.48
N ASP A 79 -29.91 -0.70 5.33
CA ASP A 79 -29.45 0.58 4.74
C ASP A 79 -29.65 1.80 5.66
N VAL A 80 -30.60 1.74 6.60
CA VAL A 80 -30.93 2.83 7.53
C VAL A 80 -30.13 2.75 8.85
N GLN A 81 -29.54 1.61 9.20
CA GLN A 81 -28.72 1.47 10.42
C GLN A 81 -27.25 1.88 10.26
N TYR A 82 -26.77 2.14 9.04
CA TYR A 82 -25.36 2.47 8.77
C TYR A 82 -24.91 3.95 8.73
N PRO A 83 -25.75 5.01 8.75
CA PRO A 83 -25.23 6.35 8.52
C PRO A 83 -24.37 6.91 9.68
N GLU A 84 -24.67 6.59 10.95
CA GLU A 84 -23.91 7.10 12.09
C GLU A 84 -22.56 6.38 12.30
N LYS A 85 -22.51 5.07 12.07
CA LYS A 85 -21.25 4.30 12.12
C LYS A 85 -20.28 4.77 11.05
N PHE A 86 -20.76 4.99 9.83
CA PHE A 86 -19.92 5.40 8.70
C PHE A 86 -19.27 6.77 8.92
N GLU A 87 -19.96 7.72 9.55
CA GLU A 87 -19.39 9.05 9.88
C GLU A 87 -18.43 9.01 11.08
N SER A 88 -18.60 8.06 11.99
CA SER A 88 -17.62 7.84 13.06
C SER A 88 -16.35 7.17 12.52
N GLU A 89 -16.50 6.14 11.68
CA GLU A 89 -15.41 5.42 11.04
C GLU A 89 -14.63 6.32 10.07
N LYS A 90 -15.31 7.17 9.28
CA LYS A 90 -14.62 8.19 8.44
C LYS A 90 -13.78 9.17 9.24
N ARG A 91 -14.28 9.60 10.41
CA ARG A 91 -13.54 10.51 11.30
C ARG A 91 -12.33 9.81 11.90
N GLU A 92 -12.47 8.55 12.29
CA GLU A 92 -11.38 7.73 12.79
C GLU A 92 -10.33 7.46 11.71
N ILE A 93 -10.74 7.11 10.48
CA ILE A 93 -9.85 6.94 9.33
C ILE A 93 -9.05 8.22 9.09
N LYS A 94 -9.71 9.38 9.03
CA LYS A 94 -9.04 10.65 8.81
C LYS A 94 -8.03 10.98 9.92
N PHE A 95 -8.38 10.69 11.18
CA PHE A 95 -7.47 10.87 12.31
C PHE A 95 -6.25 9.94 12.20
N LEU A 96 -6.45 8.67 11.84
CA LEU A 96 -5.38 7.69 11.66
C LEU A 96 -4.47 8.05 10.47
N GLU A 97 -5.03 8.53 9.37
CA GLU A 97 -4.27 9.02 8.21
C GLU A 97 -3.39 10.22 8.57
N GLU A 98 -3.91 11.16 9.36
CA GLU A 98 -3.14 12.31 9.84
C GLU A 98 -2.02 11.88 10.79
N HIS A 99 -2.29 10.93 11.69
CA HIS A 99 -1.29 10.38 12.59
C HIS A 99 -0.20 9.59 11.84
N LEU A 100 -0.57 8.81 10.82
CA LEU A 100 0.37 8.10 9.96
C LEU A 100 1.28 9.08 9.22
N SER A 101 0.71 10.14 8.62
CA SER A 101 1.48 11.19 7.94
C SER A 101 2.49 11.87 8.87
N GLN A 102 2.09 12.16 10.12
CA GLN A 102 3.01 12.69 11.13
C GLN A 102 4.15 11.72 11.45
N ILE A 103 3.84 10.44 11.67
CA ILE A 103 4.84 9.40 11.97
C ILE A 103 5.82 9.23 10.80
N GLU A 104 5.34 9.20 9.56
CA GLU A 104 6.18 9.12 8.37
C GLU A 104 7.12 10.32 8.24
N SER A 105 6.62 11.53 8.53
CA SER A 105 7.44 12.74 8.52
C SER A 105 8.55 12.68 9.57
N HIS A 106 8.23 12.22 10.79
CA HIS A 106 9.19 12.06 11.87
C HIS A 106 10.21 10.96 11.56
N SER A 107 9.78 9.84 10.99
CA SER A 107 10.67 8.77 10.56
C SER A 107 11.68 9.27 9.53
N LYS A 108 11.24 10.09 8.58
CA LYS A 108 12.13 10.70 7.58
C LYS A 108 13.15 11.65 8.21
N ILE A 109 12.75 12.45 9.18
CA ILE A 109 13.66 13.33 9.93
C ILE A 109 14.70 12.50 10.69
N LEU A 110 14.29 11.43 11.37
CA LEU A 110 15.18 10.54 12.10
C LEU A 110 16.19 9.85 11.18
N GLU A 111 15.75 9.38 10.00
CA GLU A 111 16.67 8.76 9.03
C GLU A 111 17.72 9.77 8.54
N ASN A 112 17.31 11.02 8.27
CA ASN A 112 18.26 12.08 7.90
C ASN A 112 19.25 12.40 9.03
N GLN A 113 18.79 12.46 10.28
CA GLN A 113 19.65 12.70 11.44
C GLN A 113 20.65 11.57 11.64
N LYS A 114 20.22 10.32 11.44
CA LYS A 114 21.07 9.13 11.51
C LYS A 114 22.15 9.14 10.43
N GLU A 115 21.81 9.49 9.20
CA GLU A 115 22.78 9.60 8.12
C GLU A 115 23.80 10.72 8.39
N LEU A 116 23.33 11.86 8.89
CA LEU A 116 24.21 12.96 9.29
C LEU A 116 25.15 12.56 10.42
N ALA A 117 24.65 11.84 11.44
CA ALA A 117 25.47 11.34 12.54
C ALA A 117 26.56 10.38 12.04
N LYS A 118 26.23 9.52 11.08
CA LYS A 118 27.19 8.61 10.45
C LYS A 118 28.30 9.37 9.70
N GLN A 119 27.95 10.41 8.95
CA GLN A 119 28.95 11.27 8.28
C GLN A 119 29.89 11.96 9.28
N TYR A 120 29.36 12.44 10.40
CA TYR A 120 30.20 13.01 11.47
C TYR A 120 31.12 11.97 12.12
N GLU A 121 30.63 10.74 12.32
CA GLU A 121 31.44 9.64 12.85
C GLU A 121 32.60 9.28 11.92
N GLU A 122 32.33 9.18 10.61
CA GLU A 122 33.36 8.95 9.58
C GLU A 122 34.42 10.06 9.60
N HIS A 123 34.01 11.34 9.63
CA HIS A 123 34.93 12.47 9.71
C HIS A 123 35.79 12.45 10.99
N LEU A 124 35.20 12.15 12.14
CA LEU A 124 35.93 12.05 13.40
C LEU A 124 36.95 10.91 13.38
N TYR A 125 36.62 9.80 12.70
CA TYR A 125 37.55 8.68 12.54
C TYR A 125 38.76 9.07 11.68
N GLU A 126 38.54 9.79 10.58
CA GLU A 126 39.61 10.32 9.73
C GLU A 126 40.52 11.31 10.47
N GLU A 127 39.92 12.23 11.23
CA GLU A 127 40.67 13.22 12.02
C GLU A 127 41.51 12.54 13.11
N LYS A 128 40.96 11.53 13.79
CA LYS A 128 41.70 10.71 14.75
C LYS A 128 42.88 10.00 14.09
N GLU A 129 42.69 9.38 12.92
CA GLU A 129 43.77 8.71 12.19
C GLU A 129 44.88 9.68 11.78
N ALA A 130 44.50 10.91 11.37
CA ALA A 130 45.46 11.97 11.07
C ALA A 130 46.27 12.38 12.31
N CYS A 131 45.62 12.57 13.46
CA CYS A 131 46.29 12.86 14.72
C CYS A 131 47.24 11.73 15.14
N ASP A 132 46.83 10.47 15.02
CA ASP A 132 47.66 9.31 15.35
C ASP A 132 48.92 9.23 14.46
N LYS A 133 48.79 9.54 13.16
CA LYS A 133 49.94 9.64 12.24
C LYS A 133 50.91 10.75 12.65
N VAL A 134 50.40 11.92 13.01
CA VAL A 134 51.23 13.05 13.48
C VAL A 134 51.94 12.68 14.78
N LEU A 135 51.24 12.10 15.76
CA LEU A 135 51.81 11.64 17.02
C LEU A 135 52.91 10.60 16.80
N HIS A 136 52.71 9.67 15.87
CA HIS A 136 53.73 8.68 15.51
C HIS A 136 54.97 9.35 14.91
N GLY A 137 54.79 10.30 13.98
CA GLY A 137 55.88 11.08 13.39
C GLY A 137 56.66 11.89 14.44
N VAL A 138 55.97 12.56 15.36
CA VAL A 138 56.61 13.30 16.47
C VAL A 138 57.41 12.35 17.37
N ARG A 139 56.87 11.17 17.69
CA ARG A 139 57.58 10.16 18.49
C ARG A 139 58.85 9.69 17.80
N TYR A 140 58.81 9.47 16.49
CA TYR A 140 59.97 9.08 15.69
C TYR A 140 61.06 10.17 15.71
N VAL A 141 60.68 11.43 15.45
CA VAL A 141 61.61 12.58 15.52
C VAL A 141 62.22 12.73 16.91
N PHE A 142 61.43 12.53 17.96
CA PHE A 142 61.91 12.60 19.34
C PHE A 142 62.92 11.49 19.66
N GLN A 143 62.68 10.26 19.18
CA GLN A 143 63.63 9.15 19.33
C GLN A 143 64.94 9.43 18.59
N ASP A 144 64.88 9.87 17.32
CA ASP A 144 66.07 10.23 16.54
C ASP A 144 66.89 11.35 17.21
N TYR A 145 66.22 12.37 17.74
CA TYR A 145 66.87 13.48 18.43
C TYR A 145 67.49 13.06 19.78
N SER A 146 66.89 12.11 20.48
CA SER A 146 67.39 11.57 21.76
C SER A 146 68.61 10.68 21.56
N VAL A 147 68.67 9.90 20.48
CA VAL A 147 69.83 9.05 20.15
C VAL A 147 71.02 9.88 19.66
N SER A 148 70.76 11.02 19.02
CA SER A 148 71.80 11.89 18.44
C SER A 148 72.53 12.80 19.45
N LYS A 149 72.18 12.75 20.75
CA LYS A 149 72.71 13.65 21.80
C LYS A 149 73.48 12.99 22.95
N VAL A 150 74.03 11.80 22.76
CA VAL A 150 74.99 11.24 23.73
C VAL A 150 76.40 11.21 23.10
N PRO A 151 77.21 12.28 23.23
CA PRO A 151 78.64 12.15 23.08
C PRO A 151 79.11 11.20 24.19
N LYS A 152 79.71 10.07 23.79
CA LYS A 152 80.51 9.28 24.71
C LYS A 152 81.65 10.18 25.18
N LEU A 153 81.60 10.62 26.43
CA LEU A 153 82.78 11.14 27.10
C LEU A 153 83.77 9.97 27.17
N GLU A 154 84.81 10.03 26.35
CA GLU A 154 85.98 9.19 26.50
C GLU A 154 86.61 9.55 27.86
N GLU A 155 86.62 8.58 28.77
CA GLU A 155 87.37 8.66 30.03
C GLU A 155 88.86 8.48 29.70
N GLU A 156 89.64 9.56 29.82
CA GLU A 156 91.10 9.55 30.02
C GLU A 156 91.44 10.19 31.37
#